data_AF-A0AA43T2F8-F1
#
_entry.id   AF-A0AA43T2F8-F1
#
_cell.length_a   1.000
_cell.length_b   1.000
_cell.length_c   1.000
_cell.angle_alpha   90.00
_cell.angle_beta   90.00
_cell.angle_gamma   90.00
#
_symmetry.space_group_name_H-M   'P 1'
#
loop_
_entity.id
_entity.type
_entity.pdbx_description
1 polymer ?
#
loop_
_entity_poly.entity_id
_entity_poly.type
_entity_poly.pdbx_seq_one_letter_code
_entity_poly.pdbx_strand_id
1 'polypeptide(L)'
;MPYEVRHEPEDEYDFGYSETRYRLVDVATGEIVDDAQGYGYRTAAGAHRAYGYKSMPKSGKREIASVKSRVRRFREENPTFVDDMEYCMLNACKDGVEYTFKDFRKLLDEEKPDLRELTPEQLFRYI
;
A
#
# COMPACT_ATOMS: atom_id res chain seq x y z
N MET A 1 4.19 -14.36 -14.51
CA MET A 1 3.79 -15.70 -14.99
C MET A 1 3.13 -16.47 -13.85
N PRO A 2 1.90 -16.99 -14.01
CA PRO A 2 1.27 -17.87 -13.05
C PRO A 2 1.84 -19.31 -13.12
N TYR A 3 1.82 -20.05 -12.01
CA TYR A 3 2.10 -21.47 -11.91
C TYR A 3 1.29 -22.08 -10.75
N GLU A 4 0.94 -23.36 -10.84
CA GLU A 4 0.19 -24.06 -9.79
C GLU A 4 1.15 -24.66 -8.76
N VAL A 5 0.82 -24.47 -7.48
CA VAL A 5 1.47 -25.15 -6.35
C VAL A 5 0.46 -26.10 -5.74
N ARG A 6 0.88 -27.35 -5.52
CA ARG A 6 0.07 -28.37 -4.86
C ARG A 6 0.56 -28.55 -3.44
N HIS A 7 -0.39 -28.55 -2.51
CA HIS A 7 -0.18 -28.86 -1.11
C HIS A 7 -0.73 -30.25 -0.84
N GLU A 8 0.12 -31.14 -0.37
CA GLU A 8 -0.31 -32.46 0.10
C GLU A 8 -0.83 -32.32 1.53
N PRO A 9 -1.88 -33.07 1.92
CA PRO A 9 -2.39 -33.02 3.28
C PRO A 9 -1.30 -33.49 4.25
N GLU A 10 -1.02 -32.70 5.29
CA GLU A 10 0.01 -33.03 6.27
C GLU A 10 -0.44 -34.12 7.26
N ASP A 11 -1.75 -34.17 7.56
CA ASP A 11 -2.36 -35.16 8.44
C ASP A 11 -3.79 -35.58 7.98
N GLU A 12 -4.44 -36.46 8.75
CA GLU A 12 -5.78 -36.99 8.44
C GLU A 12 -6.89 -35.92 8.48
N TYR A 13 -6.63 -34.76 9.10
CA TYR A 13 -7.59 -33.66 9.22
C TYR A 13 -7.32 -32.53 8.21
N ASP A 14 -6.23 -32.61 7.45
CA ASP A 14 -5.89 -31.66 6.40
C ASP A 14 -6.37 -32.14 5.02
N PHE A 15 -6.68 -31.19 4.14
CA PHE A 15 -7.13 -31.47 2.78
C PHE A 15 -6.13 -30.87 1.80
N GLY A 16 -5.56 -31.74 0.95
CA GLY A 16 -4.70 -31.28 -0.13
C GLY A 16 -5.44 -30.27 -1.02
N TYR A 17 -4.79 -29.15 -1.31
CA TYR A 17 -5.35 -28.10 -2.14
C TYR A 17 -4.30 -27.60 -3.13
N SER A 18 -4.76 -26.99 -4.22
CA SER A 18 -3.89 -26.30 -5.15
C SER A 18 -4.14 -24.80 -5.12
N GLU A 19 -3.09 -24.04 -5.36
CA GLU A 19 -3.20 -22.59 -5.48
C GLU A 19 -2.33 -22.06 -6.61
N THR A 20 -2.83 -21.04 -7.29
CA THR A 20 -2.08 -20.32 -8.31
C THR A 20 -1.13 -19.32 -7.65
N ARG A 21 0.16 -19.46 -7.94
CA ARG A 21 1.24 -18.54 -7.55
C ARG A 21 1.79 -17.82 -8.77
N TYR A 22 2.40 -16.66 -8.56
CA TYR A 22 2.91 -15.79 -9.61
C TYR A 22 4.40 -15.52 -9.38
N ARG A 23 5.18 -15.49 -10.46
CA ARG A 23 6.60 -15.09 -10.49
C ARG A 23 6.86 -14.11 -11.62
N LEU A 24 7.89 -13.25 -11.47
CA LEU A 24 8.41 -12.44 -12.57
C LEU A 24 9.40 -13.24 -13.38
N VAL A 25 9.26 -13.11 -14.69
CA VAL A 25 10.09 -13.76 -15.69
C VAL A 25 10.49 -12.71 -16.72
N ASP A 26 11.75 -12.70 -17.10
CA ASP A 26 12.22 -11.88 -18.23
C ASP A 26 11.65 -12.46 -19.52
N VAL A 27 11.01 -11.61 -20.33
CA VAL A 27 10.29 -12.07 -21.54
C VAL A 27 11.26 -12.51 -22.64
N ALA A 28 12.46 -11.92 -22.70
CA ALA A 28 13.44 -12.21 -23.74
C ALA A 28 14.26 -13.47 -23.41
N THR A 29 14.65 -13.66 -22.14
CA THR A 29 15.50 -14.80 -21.73
C THR A 29 14.72 -15.98 -21.15
N GLY A 30 13.49 -15.75 -20.66
CA GLY A 30 12.72 -16.76 -19.93
C GLY A 30 13.22 -16.99 -18.50
N GLU A 31 14.20 -16.23 -18.02
CA GLU A 31 14.77 -16.38 -16.68
C GLU A 31 13.85 -15.82 -15.61
N ILE A 32 13.84 -16.48 -14.44
CA ILE A 32 13.09 -16.02 -13.27
C ILE A 32 13.82 -14.81 -12.67
N VAL A 33 13.15 -13.66 -12.69
CA VAL A 33 13.67 -12.41 -12.11
C VAL A 33 13.34 -12.33 -10.62
N ASP A 34 12.16 -12.81 -10.23
CA ASP A 34 11.70 -12.81 -8.84
C ASP A 34 10.55 -13.80 -8.63
N ASP A 35 10.73 -14.78 -7.76
CA ASP A 35 9.73 -15.78 -7.41
C ASP A 35 9.35 -15.74 -5.91
N ALA A 36 9.61 -14.62 -5.24
CA ALA A 36 9.39 -14.49 -3.80
C ALA A 36 10.13 -15.55 -2.97
N GLN A 37 11.41 -15.83 -3.31
CA GLN A 37 12.25 -16.83 -2.62
C GLN A 37 11.67 -18.26 -2.72
N GLY A 38 11.10 -18.59 -3.88
CA GLY A 38 10.50 -19.89 -4.16
C GLY A 38 9.03 -20.05 -3.73
N TYR A 39 8.46 -19.15 -2.92
CA TYR A 39 7.06 -19.24 -2.49
C TYR A 39 6.05 -18.77 -3.54
N GLY A 40 6.47 -17.86 -4.41
CA GLY A 40 5.60 -17.18 -5.37
C GLY A 40 4.63 -16.17 -4.74
N TYR A 41 4.28 -15.17 -5.53
CA TYR A 41 3.28 -14.17 -5.16
C TYR A 41 1.87 -14.73 -5.30
N ARG A 42 0.94 -14.35 -4.42
CA ARG A 42 -0.48 -14.75 -4.54
C ARG A 42 -1.21 -14.09 -5.71
N THR A 43 -0.70 -12.95 -6.20
CA THR A 43 -1.31 -12.20 -7.30
C THR A 43 -0.24 -11.63 -8.24
N ALA A 44 -0.59 -11.48 -9.52
CA ALA A 44 0.27 -10.82 -10.51
C ALA A 44 0.60 -9.38 -10.11
N ALA A 45 -0.40 -8.63 -9.64
CA ALA A 45 -0.21 -7.26 -9.15
C ALA A 45 0.75 -7.20 -7.95
N GLY A 46 0.72 -8.19 -7.06
CA GLY A 46 1.67 -8.33 -5.97
C GLY A 46 3.11 -8.46 -6.47
N ALA A 47 3.34 -9.34 -7.44
CA ALA A 47 4.64 -9.53 -8.08
C ALA A 47 5.15 -8.21 -8.70
N HIS A 48 4.34 -7.57 -9.54
CA HIS A 48 4.73 -6.31 -10.19
C HIS A 48 5.05 -5.19 -9.21
N ARG A 49 4.25 -5.03 -8.13
CA ARG A 49 4.54 -4.02 -7.08
C ARG A 49 5.85 -4.31 -6.36
N ALA A 50 6.14 -5.57 -6.04
CA ALA A 50 7.38 -5.95 -5.39
C ALA A 50 8.60 -5.63 -6.28
N TYR A 51 8.52 -5.97 -7.56
CA TYR A 51 9.56 -5.62 -8.53
C TYR A 51 9.75 -4.11 -8.67
N GLY A 52 8.66 -3.35 -8.79
CA GLY A 52 8.70 -1.88 -8.84
C GLY A 52 9.41 -1.28 -7.64
N TYR A 53 9.17 -1.80 -6.44
CA TYR A 53 9.87 -1.35 -5.23
C TYR A 53 11.37 -1.74 -5.22
N LYS A 54 11.70 -2.96 -5.64
CA LYS A 54 13.09 -3.44 -5.68
C LYS A 54 13.92 -2.64 -6.69
N SER A 55 13.38 -2.43 -7.89
CA SER A 55 14.01 -1.69 -9.00
C SER A 55 14.04 -0.17 -8.79
N MET A 56 13.25 0.37 -7.85
CA MET A 56 13.22 1.81 -7.59
C MET A 56 14.60 2.36 -7.16
N PRO A 57 15.05 3.47 -7.75
CA PRO A 57 16.33 4.09 -7.41
C PRO A 57 16.34 4.57 -5.95
N LYS A 58 17.53 4.59 -5.35
CA LYS A 58 17.71 5.03 -3.94
C LYS A 58 17.20 6.46 -3.71
N SER A 59 17.30 7.35 -4.71
CA SER A 59 16.75 8.72 -4.64
C SER A 59 15.24 8.71 -4.45
N GLY A 60 14.48 7.95 -5.24
CA GLY A 60 13.03 7.84 -5.11
C GLY A 60 12.60 7.24 -3.75
N LYS A 61 13.34 6.25 -3.25
CA LYS A 61 13.11 5.70 -1.89
C LYS A 61 13.32 6.76 -0.81
N ARG A 62 14.37 7.59 -0.94
CA ARG A 62 14.66 8.69 -0.02
C ARG A 62 13.59 9.78 -0.06
N GLU A 63 13.08 10.11 -1.25
CA GLU A 63 12.00 11.08 -1.41
C GLU A 63 10.72 10.62 -0.72
N ILE A 64 10.29 9.37 -0.95
CA ILE A 64 9.12 8.78 -0.25
C ILE A 64 9.33 8.80 1.26
N ALA A 65 10.52 8.42 1.74
CA ALA A 65 10.84 8.44 3.17
C ALA A 65 10.78 9.87 3.74
N SER A 66 11.28 10.86 3.00
CA SER A 66 11.22 12.27 3.37
C SER A 66 9.78 12.79 3.45
N VAL A 67 8.93 12.46 2.47
CA VAL A 67 7.49 12.81 2.49
C VAL A 67 6.82 12.19 3.72
N LYS A 68 7.02 10.89 3.97
CA LYS A 68 6.46 10.22 5.16
C LYS A 68 6.91 10.85 6.48
N SER A 69 8.17 11.24 6.57
CA SER A 69 8.70 11.94 7.75
C SER A 69 8.03 13.29 7.96
N ARG A 70 7.78 14.04 6.89
CA ARG A 70 7.08 15.33 6.95
C ARG A 70 5.61 15.15 7.33
N VAL A 71 4.92 14.14 6.80
CA VAL A 71 3.54 13.82 7.17
C VAL A 71 3.44 13.40 8.64
N ARG A 72 4.37 12.59 9.13
CA ARG A 72 4.44 12.26 10.55
C ARG A 72 4.54 13.51 11.42
N ARG A 73 5.45 14.43 11.07
CA ARG A 73 5.60 15.70 11.77
C ARG A 73 4.32 16.55 11.71
N PHE A 74 3.66 16.60 10.54
CA PHE A 74 2.37 17.26 10.40
C PHE A 74 1.33 16.71 11.38
N ARG A 75 1.23 15.38 11.53
CA ARG A 75 0.31 14.75 12.51
C ARG A 75 0.64 15.16 13.95
N GLU A 76 1.93 15.15 14.31
CA GLU A 76 2.40 15.51 15.66
C GLU A 76 2.12 16.99 16.00
N GLU A 77 2.16 17.87 14.99
CA GLU A 77 1.94 19.31 15.16
C GLU A 77 0.47 19.74 15.02
N ASN A 78 -0.38 18.90 14.40
CA ASN A 78 -1.79 19.18 14.15
C ASN A 78 -2.69 18.04 14.69
N PRO A 79 -2.65 17.71 16.00
CA PRO A 79 -3.42 16.60 16.55
C PRO A 79 -4.93 16.79 16.37
N THR A 80 -5.45 18.02 16.55
CA THR A 80 -6.88 18.31 16.38
C THR A 80 -7.37 18.03 14.96
N PHE A 81 -6.60 18.42 13.94
CA PHE A 81 -6.92 18.11 12.55
C PHE A 81 -6.99 16.60 12.31
N VAL A 82 -6.07 15.83 12.92
CA VAL A 82 -6.06 14.37 12.80
C VAL A 82 -7.29 13.77 13.51
N ASP A 83 -7.63 14.25 14.70
CA ASP A 83 -8.82 13.81 15.45
C ASP A 83 -10.11 14.09 14.66
N ASP A 84 -10.23 15.29 14.07
CA ASP A 84 -11.38 15.68 13.25
C ASP A 84 -11.48 14.85 11.96
N MET A 85 -10.33 14.56 11.32
CA MET A 85 -10.27 13.64 10.19
C MET A 85 -10.73 12.23 10.57
N GLU A 86 -10.20 11.67 11.66
CA GLU A 86 -10.58 10.34 12.17
C GLU A 86 -12.07 10.27 12.52
N TYR A 87 -12.61 11.35 13.10
CA TYR A 87 -14.04 11.49 13.38
C TYR A 87 -14.87 11.46 12.09
N CYS A 88 -14.47 12.18 11.04
CA CYS A 88 -15.12 12.13 9.74
C CYS A 88 -15.04 10.73 9.11
N MET A 89 -13.88 10.06 9.18
CA MET A 89 -13.69 8.69 8.66
C MET A 89 -14.60 7.69 9.38
N LEU A 90 -14.72 7.80 10.71
CA LEU A 90 -15.60 6.95 11.49
C LEU A 90 -17.07 7.14 11.11
N ASN A 91 -17.51 8.37 10.88
CA ASN A 91 -18.89 8.65 10.46
C ASN A 91 -19.18 8.13 9.05
N ALA A 92 -18.24 8.29 8.11
CA ALA A 92 -18.36 7.71 6.77
C ALA A 92 -18.57 6.18 6.86
N CYS A 93 -17.74 5.49 7.66
CA CYS A 93 -17.89 4.05 7.87
C CYS A 93 -19.23 3.65 8.48
N LYS A 94 -19.80 4.45 9.41
CA LYS A 94 -21.12 4.20 9.99
C LYS A 94 -22.24 4.31 8.95
N ASP A 95 -22.09 5.23 8.01
CA ASP A 95 -23.03 5.43 6.92
C ASP A 95 -22.81 4.43 5.76
N GLY A 96 -21.84 3.51 5.89
CA GLY A 96 -21.50 2.52 4.87
C GLY A 96 -20.80 3.12 3.65
N VAL A 97 -20.22 4.31 3.77
CA VAL A 97 -19.47 5.00 2.71
C VAL A 97 -17.99 5.08 3.06
N GLU A 98 -17.13 5.08 2.04
CA GLU A 98 -15.69 5.25 2.23
C GLU A 98 -15.35 6.74 2.33
N TYR A 99 -14.44 7.07 3.24
CA TYR A 99 -13.89 8.42 3.32
C TYR A 99 -12.98 8.70 2.12
N THR A 100 -13.31 9.71 1.32
CA THR A 100 -12.62 9.98 0.06
C THR A 100 -11.68 11.18 0.16
N PHE A 101 -10.84 11.35 -0.87
CA PHE A 101 -10.00 12.55 -0.99
C PHE A 101 -10.82 13.84 -1.06
N LYS A 102 -12.08 13.78 -1.51
CA LYS A 102 -12.97 14.94 -1.56
C LYS A 102 -13.35 15.39 -0.15
N ASP A 103 -13.64 14.44 0.72
CA ASP A 103 -13.97 14.71 2.13
C ASP A 103 -12.75 15.27 2.86
N PHE A 104 -11.57 14.70 2.57
CA PHE A 104 -10.29 15.22 3.06
C PHE A 104 -10.00 16.65 2.60
N ARG A 105 -10.24 16.97 1.32
CA ARG A 105 -10.07 18.35 0.84
C ARG A 105 -11.03 19.32 1.51
N LYS A 106 -12.27 18.91 1.75
CA LYS A 106 -13.25 19.74 2.46
C LYS A 106 -12.74 20.07 3.87
N LEU A 107 -12.20 19.09 4.59
CA LEU A 107 -11.60 19.30 5.91
C LEU A 107 -10.40 20.25 5.84
N LEU A 108 -9.51 20.08 4.85
CA LEU A 108 -8.39 21.00 4.63
C LEU A 108 -8.84 22.44 4.35
N ASP A 109 -9.92 22.63 3.60
CA ASP A 109 -10.46 23.96 3.29
C ASP A 109 -11.15 24.61 4.51
N GLU A 110 -11.70 23.81 5.42
CA GLU A 110 -12.36 24.25 6.65
C GLU A 110 -11.34 24.67 7.72
N GLU A 111 -10.37 23.81 8.03
CA GLU A 111 -9.39 24.04 9.10
C GLU A 111 -8.14 24.81 8.64
N LYS A 112 -7.79 24.72 7.36
CA LYS A 112 -6.63 25.38 6.74
C LYS A 112 -5.31 25.18 7.51
N PRO A 113 -4.93 23.94 7.86
CA PRO A 113 -3.70 23.70 8.58
C PRO A 113 -2.48 24.06 7.74
N ASP A 114 -1.36 24.38 8.40
CA ASP A 114 -0.10 24.64 7.73
C ASP A 114 0.48 23.33 7.15
N LEU A 115 0.46 23.21 5.82
CA LEU A 115 0.89 22.00 5.11
C LEU A 115 2.41 21.85 5.02
N ARG A 116 3.22 22.87 5.33
CA ARG A 116 4.70 22.80 5.34
C ARG A 116 5.31 22.06 4.15
N GLU A 117 4.95 22.52 2.96
CA GLU A 117 5.44 22.01 1.66
C GLU A 117 4.96 20.60 1.29
N LEU A 118 3.95 20.06 2.00
CA LEU A 118 3.22 18.88 1.56
C LEU A 118 2.10 19.30 0.61
N THR A 119 1.91 18.53 -0.46
CA THR A 119 0.69 18.65 -1.25
C THR A 119 -0.46 17.93 -0.53
N PRO A 120 -1.73 18.34 -0.73
CA PRO A 120 -2.88 17.62 -0.20
C PRO A 120 -2.88 16.13 -0.55
N GLU A 121 -2.42 15.76 -1.74
CA GLU A 121 -2.33 14.37 -2.21
C GLU A 121 -1.24 13.57 -1.49
N GLN A 122 -0.08 14.21 -1.23
CA GLN A 122 0.98 13.60 -0.42
C GLN A 122 0.51 13.39 1.01
N LEU A 123 -0.21 14.37 1.56
CA LEU A 123 -0.75 14.29 2.90
C LEU A 123 -1.80 13.18 2.97
N PHE A 124 -2.86 13.22 2.16
CA PHE A 124 -3.92 12.21 2.15
C PHE A 124 -3.40 10.77 1.96
N ARG A 125 -2.35 10.59 1.16
CA ARG A 125 -1.76 9.27 0.90
C ARG A 125 -1.04 8.68 2.12
N TYR A 126 -0.48 9.50 2.99
CA TYR A 126 0.40 9.06 4.07
C TYR A 126 -0.04 9.52 5.46
N ILE A 127 -1.12 10.30 5.56
CA ILE A 127 -1.72 10.78 6.81
C ILE A 127 -2.51 9.69 7.50
#